data_AF-A0A139IMT2-F1
#
_entry.id   AF-A0A139IMT2-F1
#
_cell.length_a   1.000
_cell.length_b   1.000
_cell.length_c   1.000
_cell.angle_alpha   90.00
_cell.angle_beta   90.00
_cell.angle_gamma   90.00
#
_symmetry.space_group_name_H-M   'P 1'
#
loop_
_entity.id
_entity.type
_entity.pdbx_description
1 polymer ?
#
loop_
_entity_poly.entity_id
_entity_poly.type
_entity_poly.pdbx_seq_one_letter_code
_entity_poly.pdbx_strand_id
1 'polypeptide(L)'
;MLTSQLLILIGATTSFGLSIEQRQNDNAFDYVIVGGGTAGLALANRLSADGSQRVAVIEAGSLYEVTNPVLSSTPAGDVFWAGSDPADTNPLVDWNFVTEPQAGANGRSIHYARGKCLGGSSARNCECPS
;
A
#
# COMPACT_ATOMS: atom_id res chain seq x y z
N MET A 1 -3.88 -30.77 4.00
CA MET A 1 -3.46 -29.83 2.94
C MET A 1 -3.33 -28.48 3.59
N LEU A 2 -2.10 -28.00 3.80
CA LEU A 2 -1.81 -26.81 4.59
C LEU A 2 -2.40 -25.56 3.90
N THR A 3 -3.27 -24.87 4.62
CA THR A 3 -3.70 -23.51 4.28
C THR A 3 -2.51 -22.58 4.50
N SER A 4 -1.94 -22.03 3.42
CA SER A 4 -0.97 -20.93 3.50
C SER A 4 -1.65 -19.75 4.21
N GLN A 5 -1.14 -19.36 5.38
CA GLN A 5 -1.69 -18.26 6.17
C GLN A 5 -0.88 -16.99 5.91
N LEU A 6 -1.25 -16.28 4.84
CA LEU A 6 -0.84 -14.90 4.60
C LEU A 6 -1.87 -13.97 5.25
N LEU A 7 -1.43 -13.17 6.23
CA LEU A 7 -2.28 -12.17 6.87
C LEU A 7 -1.83 -10.77 6.45
N ILE A 8 -2.77 -9.99 5.89
CA ILE A 8 -2.54 -8.58 5.53
C ILE A 8 -3.35 -7.72 6.48
N LEU A 9 -2.66 -6.88 7.27
CA LEU A 9 -3.29 -5.83 8.08
C LEU A 9 -3.21 -4.50 7.32
N ILE A 10 -4.36 -3.83 7.19
CA ILE A 10 -4.53 -2.58 6.44
C ILE A 10 -4.96 -1.48 7.42
N GLY A 11 -4.33 -0.30 7.33
CA GLY A 11 -4.53 0.85 8.22
C GLY A 11 -5.87 1.57 8.05
N ALA A 12 -6.98 0.94 8.44
CA ALA A 12 -8.22 1.62 8.80
C ALA A 12 -8.93 0.81 9.89
N THR A 13 -9.05 1.39 11.08
CA THR A 13 -9.78 0.84 12.23
C THR A 13 -11.20 0.42 11.84
N THR A 14 -11.43 -0.88 11.66
CA THR A 14 -12.74 -1.51 11.86
C THR A 14 -12.55 -2.67 12.84
N SER A 15 -12.78 -2.36 14.11
CA SER A 15 -12.97 -3.35 15.16
C SER A 15 -14.29 -4.09 14.90
N PHE A 16 -14.25 -5.14 14.07
CA PHE A 16 -15.27 -6.18 14.11
C PHE A 16 -14.93 -7.13 15.25
N GLY A 17 -15.77 -7.12 16.28
CA GLY A 17 -15.61 -7.93 17.47
C GLY A 17 -15.56 -9.42 17.13
N LEU A 18 -14.38 -10.01 17.25
CA LEU A 18 -14.24 -11.42 17.57
C LEU A 18 -13.89 -11.51 19.06
N SER A 19 -14.71 -12.27 19.77
CA SER A 19 -14.50 -12.70 21.14
C SER A 19 -13.04 -13.12 21.36
N ILE A 20 -12.38 -12.48 22.32
CA ILE A 20 -11.07 -12.87 22.83
C ILE A 20 -11.24 -14.17 23.63
N GLU A 21 -11.29 -15.31 22.93
CA GLU A 21 -10.78 -16.56 23.51
C GLU A 21 -9.27 -16.58 23.29
N GLN A 22 -8.55 -16.56 24.41
CA GLN A 22 -7.10 -16.57 24.48
C GLN A 22 -6.53 -17.88 23.90
N ARG A 23 -6.00 -17.83 22.67
CA ARG A 23 -4.88 -18.72 22.27
C ARG A 23 -3.60 -17.90 22.24
N GLN A 24 -2.95 -17.82 23.40
CA GLN A 24 -1.76 -17.01 23.63
C GLN A 24 -0.46 -17.50 22.96
N ASN A 25 -0.48 -18.41 21.97
CA ASN A 25 0.75 -18.84 21.27
C ASN A 25 0.61 -19.16 19.77
N ASP A 26 -0.52 -18.84 19.12
CA ASP A 26 -0.74 -19.20 17.70
C ASP A 26 -0.36 -18.10 16.69
N ASN A 27 -0.08 -16.88 17.16
CA ASN A 27 0.13 -15.69 16.32
C ASN A 27 1.61 -15.29 16.17
N ALA A 28 2.54 -16.23 16.32
CA ALA A 28 3.91 -15.97 15.90
C ALA A 28 3.95 -15.90 14.37
N PHE A 29 4.58 -14.88 13.81
CA PHE A 29 4.89 -14.82 12.38
C PHE A 29 6.39 -15.05 12.24
N ASP A 30 6.78 -15.83 11.25
CA ASP A 30 8.18 -16.08 10.93
C ASP A 30 8.79 -14.86 10.23
N TYR A 31 7.95 -14.13 9.48
CA TYR A 31 8.32 -12.88 8.83
C TYR A 31 7.24 -11.80 8.99
N VAL A 32 7.67 -10.58 9.30
CA VAL A 32 6.82 -9.39 9.31
C VAL A 32 7.34 -8.40 8.27
N ILE A 33 6.54 -8.14 7.25
CA ILE A 33 6.83 -7.22 6.16
C ILE A 33 6.06 -5.92 6.40
N VAL A 34 6.78 -4.81 6.52
CA VAL A 34 6.19 -3.49 6.67
C VAL A 34 6.19 -2.80 5.31
N GLY A 35 5.00 -2.52 4.78
CA GLY A 35 4.77 -1.99 3.44
C GLY A 35 4.35 -3.07 2.45
N GLY A 36 3.04 -3.18 2.19
CA GLY A 36 2.43 -3.99 1.15
C GLY A 36 2.48 -3.32 -0.24
N GLY A 37 3.61 -2.69 -0.57
CA GLY A 37 3.87 -2.17 -1.92
C GLY A 37 4.36 -3.25 -2.89
N THR A 38 4.81 -2.84 -4.07
CA THR A 38 5.30 -3.73 -5.14
C THR A 38 6.29 -4.79 -4.66
N ALA A 39 7.32 -4.37 -3.92
CA ALA A 39 8.35 -5.27 -3.40
C ALA A 39 7.84 -6.10 -2.22
N GLY A 40 7.05 -5.51 -1.33
CA GLY A 40 6.55 -6.18 -0.12
C GLY A 40 5.60 -7.32 -0.43
N LEU A 41 4.66 -7.12 -1.35
CA LEU A 41 3.75 -8.17 -1.79
C LEU A 41 4.44 -9.24 -2.63
N ALA A 42 5.42 -8.87 -3.45
CA ALA A 42 6.23 -9.84 -4.18
C ALA A 42 7.01 -10.75 -3.22
N LEU A 43 7.62 -10.19 -2.17
CA LEU A 43 8.33 -10.94 -1.15
C LEU A 43 7.39 -11.82 -0.32
N ALA A 44 6.25 -11.27 0.12
CA ALA A 44 5.25 -12.02 0.87
C ALA A 44 4.80 -13.26 0.11
N ASN A 45 4.46 -13.10 -1.17
CA ASN A 45 4.03 -14.19 -2.04
C ASN A 45 5.12 -15.27 -2.20
N ARG A 46 6.40 -14.87 -2.28
CA ARG A 46 7.52 -15.83 -2.40
C ARG A 46 7.78 -16.59 -1.09
N LEU A 47 7.72 -15.88 0.04
CA LEU A 47 7.98 -16.46 1.36
C LEU A 47 6.84 -17.36 1.86
N SER A 48 5.60 -17.08 1.47
CA SER A 48 4.44 -17.89 1.84
C SER A 48 4.15 -19.05 0.87
N ALA A 49 4.91 -19.17 -0.23
CA ALA A 49 4.61 -20.08 -1.34
C ALA A 49 4.65 -21.57 -0.96
N ASP A 50 5.57 -21.95 -0.07
CA ASP A 50 5.73 -23.32 0.39
C ASP A 50 4.83 -23.67 1.59
N GLY A 51 4.12 -22.68 2.15
CA GLY A 51 3.24 -22.82 3.31
C GLY A 51 3.96 -23.19 4.62
N SER A 52 5.29 -23.23 4.62
CA SER A 52 6.11 -23.54 5.80
C SER A 52 6.31 -22.34 6.71
N GLN A 53 6.22 -21.13 6.14
CA GLN A 53 6.41 -19.87 6.84
C GLN A 53 5.09 -19.11 6.97
N ARG A 54 4.86 -18.54 8.16
CA ARG A 54 3.78 -17.59 8.41
C ARG A 54 4.29 -16.17 8.19
N VAL A 55 3.65 -15.46 7.26
CA VAL A 55 4.07 -14.11 6.87
C VAL A 55 2.95 -13.12 7.16
N ALA A 56 3.28 -12.07 7.91
CA ALA A 56 2.40 -10.92 8.10
C ALA A 56 2.88 -9.76 7.23
N VAL A 57 1.93 -9.09 6.57
CA VAL A 57 2.18 -7.83 5.86
C VAL A 57 1.38 -6.73 6.54
N ILE A 58 2.04 -5.63 6.89
CA ILE A 58 1.42 -4.44 7.48
C ILE A 58 1.51 -3.32 6.47
N GLU A 59 0.36 -2.83 6.00
CA GLU A 59 0.27 -1.71 5.06
C GLU A 59 -0.44 -0.51 5.72
N ALA A 60 0.16 0.67 5.60
CA ALA A 60 -0.34 1.89 6.24
C ALA A 60 -1.49 2.54 5.45
N GLY A 61 -1.58 2.25 4.16
CA GLY A 61 -2.70 2.65 3.31
C GLY A 61 -3.91 1.73 3.42
N SER A 62 -4.96 2.08 2.69
CA SER A 62 -6.17 1.28 2.50
C SER A 62 -6.11 0.44 1.22
N LEU A 63 -7.15 -0.34 0.95
CA LEU A 63 -7.36 -0.92 -0.39
C LEU A 63 -7.71 0.19 -1.37
N TYR A 64 -6.98 0.25 -2.48
CA TYR A 64 -7.18 1.30 -3.48
C TYR A 64 -8.58 1.23 -4.09
N GLU A 65 -9.08 0.02 -4.33
CA GLU A 65 -10.42 -0.24 -4.88
C GLU A 65 -11.56 0.21 -3.96
N VAL A 66 -11.31 0.26 -2.65
CA VAL A 66 -12.30 0.74 -1.67
C VAL A 66 -12.29 2.26 -1.61
N THR A 67 -11.12 2.89 -1.67
CA THR A 67 -11.00 4.35 -1.57
C THR A 67 -11.27 5.09 -2.88
N ASN A 68 -10.94 4.50 -4.02
CA ASN A 68 -11.08 5.11 -5.34
C ASN A 68 -11.51 4.07 -6.39
N PRO A 69 -12.72 3.50 -6.27
CA PRO A 69 -13.16 2.36 -7.09
C PRO A 69 -13.12 2.62 -8.61
N VAL A 70 -13.53 3.82 -9.04
CA VAL A 70 -13.55 4.20 -10.46
C VAL A 70 -12.15 4.33 -11.03
N LEU A 71 -11.20 4.87 -10.24
CA LEU A 71 -9.85 5.17 -10.71
C LEU A 71 -8.92 3.96 -10.55
N SER A 72 -9.20 3.08 -9.59
CA SER A 72 -8.46 1.83 -9.40
C SER A 72 -8.59 0.84 -10.56
N SER A 73 -9.69 0.90 -11.30
CA SER A 73 -9.99 -0.01 -12.41
C SER A 73 -9.80 0.62 -13.79
N THR A 74 -9.54 1.93 -13.84
CA THR A 74 -9.40 2.69 -15.09
C THR A 74 -7.93 3.06 -15.28
N PRO A 75 -7.23 2.50 -16.29
CA PRO A 75 -5.80 2.77 -16.50
C PRO A 75 -5.46 4.27 -16.65
N ALA A 76 -6.34 5.05 -17.28
CA ALA A 76 -6.18 6.50 -17.43
C ALA A 76 -6.49 7.30 -16.15
N GLY A 77 -6.83 6.63 -15.04
CA GLY A 77 -7.08 7.25 -13.74
C GLY A 77 -5.80 7.62 -12.98
N ASP A 78 -4.64 7.19 -13.47
CA ASP A 78 -3.30 7.45 -12.92
C ASP A 78 -2.89 8.93 -12.94
N VAL A 79 -3.45 9.72 -13.88
CA VAL A 79 -3.16 11.15 -14.01
C VAL A 79 -3.74 12.02 -12.90
N PHE A 80 -4.74 11.51 -12.16
CA PHE A 80 -5.38 12.29 -11.10
C PHE A 80 -4.51 12.30 -9.84
N TRP A 81 -4.30 13.49 -9.28
CA TRP A 81 -3.49 13.72 -8.07
C TRP A 81 -2.04 13.25 -8.18
N ALA A 82 -1.49 13.33 -9.39
CA ALA A 82 -0.10 13.02 -9.72
C ALA A 82 0.68 14.24 -10.21
N GLY A 83 0.04 15.41 -10.27
CA GLY A 83 0.65 16.65 -10.72
C GLY A 83 1.69 17.19 -9.75
N SER A 84 2.49 18.13 -10.25
CA SER A 84 3.58 18.77 -9.50
C SER A 84 3.11 19.81 -8.47
N ASP A 85 1.84 20.21 -8.52
CA ASP A 85 1.26 21.18 -7.58
C ASP A 85 1.11 20.52 -6.19
N PRO A 86 1.64 21.12 -5.11
CA PRO A 86 1.43 20.64 -3.74
C PRO A 86 -0.03 20.42 -3.32
N ALA A 87 -0.98 21.08 -3.99
CA ALA A 87 -2.41 20.90 -3.74
C ALA A 87 -3.03 19.74 -4.54
N ASP A 88 -2.34 19.21 -5.55
CA ASP A 88 -2.83 18.12 -6.41
C ASP A 88 -2.51 16.76 -5.77
N THR A 89 -3.11 16.51 -4.61
CA THR A 89 -2.89 15.32 -3.80
C THR A 89 -4.21 14.72 -3.31
N ASN A 90 -4.22 13.41 -3.04
CA ASN A 90 -5.33 12.73 -2.39
C ASN A 90 -4.82 11.98 -1.14
N PRO A 91 -5.06 12.47 0.08
CA PRO A 91 -4.47 11.91 1.30
C PRO A 91 -4.95 10.48 1.63
N LEU A 92 -6.01 10.00 0.97
CA LEU A 92 -6.47 8.62 1.13
C LEU A 92 -5.56 7.61 0.43
N VAL A 93 -4.83 8.05 -0.61
CA VAL A 93 -4.03 7.17 -1.49
C VAL A 93 -2.66 7.74 -1.82
N ASP A 94 -2.32 8.89 -1.23
CA ASP A 94 -1.04 9.57 -1.33
C ASP A 94 -0.44 9.81 0.05
N TRP A 95 0.88 9.76 0.12
CA TRP A 95 1.63 10.21 1.28
C TRP A 95 1.73 11.73 1.38
N ASN A 96 1.40 12.46 0.30
CA ASN A 96 1.45 13.91 0.24
C ASN A 96 2.85 14.45 0.57
N PHE A 97 3.87 13.83 -0.01
CA PHE A 97 5.24 14.33 0.12
C PHE A 97 5.40 15.56 -0.75
N VAL A 98 6.02 16.59 -0.18
CA VAL A 98 6.36 17.82 -0.90
C VAL A 98 7.85 18.05 -0.71
N THR A 99 8.55 18.34 -1.80
CA THR A 99 9.99 18.61 -1.73
C THR A 99 10.25 19.97 -1.11
N GLU A 100 11.42 20.12 -0.49
CA GLU A 100 11.99 21.45 -0.23
C GLU A 100 12.10 22.26 -1.54
N PRO A 101 12.11 23.61 -1.48
CA PRO A 101 12.29 24.47 -2.65
C PRO A 101 13.52 24.09 -3.47
N GLN A 102 13.32 23.78 -4.75
CA GLN A 102 14.41 23.35 -5.63
C GLN A 102 14.92 24.51 -6.48
N ALA A 103 16.22 24.81 -6.38
CA ALA A 103 16.85 25.87 -7.20
C ALA A 103 16.69 25.60 -8.71
N GLY A 104 16.78 24.33 -9.14
CA GLY A 104 16.57 23.91 -10.53
C GLY A 104 15.11 23.99 -11.02
N ALA A 105 14.16 24.33 -10.14
CA ALA A 105 12.75 24.46 -10.45
C ALA A 105 12.21 25.88 -10.13
N ASN A 106 13.07 26.90 -10.19
CA ASN A 106 12.75 28.29 -9.84
C ASN A 106 12.27 28.47 -8.39
N GLY A 107 12.82 27.69 -7.45
CA GLY A 107 12.45 27.76 -6.03
C GLY A 107 11.07 27.19 -5.72
N ARG A 108 10.47 26.44 -6.65
CA ARG A 108 9.21 25.75 -6.38
C ARG A 108 9.42 24.53 -5.49
N SER A 109 8.48 24.33 -4.58
CA SER A 109 8.24 23.04 -3.91
C SER A 109 7.33 22.20 -4.79
N ILE A 110 7.69 20.93 -4.99
CA ILE A 110 7.01 20.05 -5.93
C ILE A 110 6.38 18.90 -5.16
N HIS A 111 5.12 18.59 -5.47
CA HIS A 111 4.46 17.38 -4.98
C HIS A 111 5.15 16.12 -5.52
N TYR A 112 5.37 15.16 -4.63
CA TYR A 112 5.99 13.89 -4.92
C TYR A 112 5.01 12.75 -4.62
N ALA A 113 4.13 12.49 -5.59
CA ALA A 113 3.07 11.51 -5.46
C ALA A 113 3.62 10.12 -5.14
N ARG A 114 3.19 9.54 -4.02
CA ARG A 114 3.57 8.19 -3.60
C ARG A 114 2.35 7.45 -3.10
N GLY A 115 2.08 6.29 -3.71
CA GLY A 115 0.95 5.45 -3.35
C GLY A 115 0.98 5.01 -1.89
N LYS A 116 -0.07 5.41 -1.15
CA LYS A 116 -0.38 4.96 0.21
C LYS A 116 -1.58 4.02 0.16
N CYS A 117 -1.38 2.84 -0.41
CA CYS A 117 -2.40 1.81 -0.54
C CYS A 117 -1.73 0.45 -0.72
N LEU A 118 -2.50 -0.63 -0.59
CA LEU A 118 -2.04 -1.97 -0.97
C LEU A 118 -1.66 -1.99 -2.46
N GLY A 119 -0.46 -2.47 -2.78
CA GLY A 119 0.17 -2.32 -4.11
C GLY A 119 1.10 -1.10 -4.22
N GLY A 120 1.04 -0.16 -3.26
CA GLY A 120 1.93 0.98 -3.14
C GLY A 120 1.93 1.87 -4.39
N SER A 121 3.11 2.28 -4.84
CA SER A 121 3.22 3.10 -6.06
C SER A 121 2.84 2.35 -7.35
N SER A 122 2.84 1.01 -7.36
CA SER A 122 2.38 0.23 -8.53
C SER A 122 0.87 0.19 -8.68
N ALA A 123 0.10 0.60 -7.67
CA ALA A 123 -1.35 0.75 -7.81
C ALA A 123 -1.74 2.10 -8.43
N ARG A 124 -0.79 3.04 -8.56
CA ARG A 124 -1.00 4.42 -9.00
C ARG A 124 -0.03 4.89 -10.08
N ASN A 125 0.84 4.01 -10.59
CA ASN A 125 1.82 4.41 -11.59
C ASN A 125 1.18 4.48 -12.97
N CYS A 126 1.75 5.35 -13.81
CA CYS A 126 1.53 5.29 -15.24
C CYS A 126 2.20 4.03 -15.76
N GLU A 127 1.39 3.03 -16.12
CA GLU A 127 1.88 1.84 -16.81
C GLU A 127 2.51 2.29 -18.14
N CYS A 128 3.77 1.93 -18.37
CA CYS A 128 4.41 2.24 -19.65
C CYS A 128 3.71 1.43 -20.75
N PRO A 129 3.08 2.07 -21.76
CA PRO A 129 2.49 1.33 -22.87
C PRO A 129 3.62 0.62 -23.62
N SER A 130 3.46 -0.70 -23.82
CA SER A 130 4.35 -1.52 -24.65
C SER A 130 4.20 -1.20 -26.13
#